data_AF-A0A936ZGB6-F1
#
_entry.id   AF-A0A936ZGB6-F1
#
_cell.length_a   1.000
_cell.length_b   1.000
_cell.length_c   1.000
_cell.angle_alpha   90.00
_cell.angle_beta   90.00
_cell.angle_gamma   90.00
#
_symmetry.space_group_name_H-M   'P 1'
#
loop_
_entity.id
_entity.type
_entity.pdbx_description
1 polymer ?
#
loop_
_entity_poly.entity_id
_entity_poly.type
_entity_poly.pdbx_seq_one_letter_code
_entity_poly.pdbx_strand_id
1 'polypeptide(L)' 'MDVAGSHWTYEAVQALISLAREGAPVSVISLKLKRSVTEVRAKLNDLGVTPAAEV' A
#
# COMPACT_ATOMS: atom_id res chain seq x y z
N MET A 1 -22.06 2.81 14.73
CA MET A 1 -21.17 3.53 13.80
C MET A 1 -19.95 2.66 13.60
N ASP A 2 -19.98 1.81 12.59
CA ASP A 2 -18.84 0.98 12.21
C ASP A 2 -18.06 1.75 11.13
N VAL A 3 -16.91 2.31 11.50
CA VAL A 3 -15.97 2.99 10.59
C VAL A 3 -14.68 2.19 10.44
N ALA A 4 -14.76 0.86 10.47
CA ALA A 4 -13.59 -0.03 10.41
C ALA A 4 -12.96 -0.17 9.00
N GLY A 5 -13.17 0.79 8.09
CA GLY A 5 -12.91 0.59 6.66
C GLY A 5 -11.78 1.39 5.99
N SER A 6 -11.16 2.41 6.59
CA SER A 6 -10.29 3.31 5.77
C SER A 6 -9.13 4.01 6.47
N HIS A 7 -8.82 3.71 7.74
CA HIS A 7 -7.69 4.39 8.37
C HIS A 7 -6.38 3.67 8.07
N TRP A 8 -5.57 4.28 7.21
CA TRP A 8 -4.16 3.94 7.07
C TRP A 8 -3.44 4.35 8.35
N THR A 9 -2.97 3.37 9.12
CA THR A 9 -2.11 3.66 10.27
C THR A 9 -0.73 4.09 9.80
N TYR A 10 -0.03 4.87 10.62
CA TYR A 10 1.34 5.30 10.31
C TYR A 10 2.25 4.10 10.02
N GLU A 11 2.14 3.02 10.78
CA GLU A 11 2.89 1.78 10.56
C GLU A 11 2.56 1.13 9.21
N ALA A 12 1.28 1.06 8.83
CA ALA A 12 0.87 0.52 7.54
C ALA A 12 1.40 1.36 6.37
N VAL A 13 1.42 2.69 6.52
CA VAL A 13 1.98 3.60 5.52
C VAL A 13 3.50 3.46 5.43
N GLN A 14 4.20 3.35 6.57
CA GLN A 14 5.64 3.10 6.59
C GLN A 14 5.99 1.79 5.91
N ALA A 15 5.27 0.70 6.21
CA ALA A 15 5.46 -0.59 5.57
C ALA A 15 5.17 -0.52 4.06
N LEU A 16 4.11 0.17 3.64
CA LEU A 16 3.79 0.41 2.24
C LEU A 16 4.93 1.14 1.50
N ILE A 17 5.48 2.21 2.10
CA ILE A 17 6.56 2.99 1.51
C ILE A 17 7.85 2.16 1.43
N SER A 18 8.21 1.43 2.49
CA SER A 18 9.38 0.56 2.49
C SER A 18 9.29 -0.46 1.37
N LEU A 19 8.18 -1.18 1.27
CA LEU A 19 8.00 -2.20 0.24
C LEU A 19 8.02 -1.60 -1.17
N ALA A 20 7.38 -0.45 -1.37
CA ALA A 20 7.41 0.22 -2.67
C ALA A 20 8.82 0.71 -3.03
N ARG A 21 9.60 1.20 -2.06
CA ARG A 21 11.02 1.58 -2.25
C ARG A 21 11.93 0.39 -2.49
N GLU A 22 11.64 -0.75 -1.89
CA GLU A 22 12.30 -2.03 -2.17
C GLU A 22 12.01 -2.53 -3.60
N GLY A 23 11.08 -1.89 -4.31
CA GLY A 23 10.64 -2.33 -5.63
C GLY A 23 9.71 -3.54 -5.57
N ALA A 24 8.93 -3.67 -4.49
CA ALA A 24 7.87 -4.67 -4.44
C ALA A 24 6.69 -4.25 -5.33
N PRO A 25 6.12 -5.16 -6.13
CA PRO A 25 4.92 -4.90 -6.91
C PRO A 25 3.70 -4.76 -5.99
N VAL A 26 2.67 -4.05 -6.47
CA VAL A 26 1.44 -3.75 -5.70
C VAL A 26 0.77 -5.03 -5.20
N SER A 27 0.78 -6.11 -5.99
CA SER A 27 0.27 -7.42 -5.58
C SER A 27 1.01 -8.02 -4.38
N VAL A 28 2.32 -7.81 -4.23
CA VAL A 28 3.09 -8.26 -3.06
C VAL A 28 2.80 -7.38 -1.85
N ILE A 29 2.70 -6.08 -2.06
CA ILE A 29 2.38 -5.11 -1.00
C ILE A 29 0.99 -5.38 -0.43
N SER A 30 0.00 -5.64 -1.30
CA SER A 30 -1.37 -5.98 -0.91
C SER A 30 -1.43 -7.26 -0.08
N LEU A 31 -0.65 -8.28 -0.44
CA LEU A 31 -0.54 -9.52 0.32
C LEU A 31 0.09 -9.30 1.71
N LYS A 32 1.17 -8.52 1.79
CA LYS A 32 1.85 -8.21 3.07
C LYS A 32 0.98 -7.37 4.01
N LEU A 33 0.33 -6.35 3.47
CA LEU A 33 -0.53 -5.45 4.25
C LEU A 33 -1.94 -6.01 4.46
N LYS A 34 -2.25 -7.16 3.83
CA LYS A 34 -3.59 -7.77 3.80
C LYS A 34 -4.67 -6.77 3.40
N ARG A 35 -4.33 -5.88 2.46
CA ARG A 35 -5.22 -4.84 1.92
C ARG A 35 -5.46 -5.08 0.45
N SER A 36 -6.53 -4.49 -0.10
CA SER A 36 -6.83 -4.60 -1.52
C SER A 36 -5.78 -3.86 -2.37
N VAL A 37 -5.45 -4.42 -3.53
CA VAL A 37 -4.56 -3.81 -4.54
C VAL A 37 -5.02 -2.39 -4.88
N THR A 38 -6.32 -2.16 -5.01
CA THR A 38 -6.90 -0.84 -5.30
C THR A 38 -6.60 0.18 -4.20
N GLU A 39 -6.73 -0.20 -2.92
CA GLU A 39 -6.41 0.69 -1.80
C GLU A 39 -4.91 1.00 -1.72
N VAL A 40 -4.08 -0.03 -1.90
CA VAL A 40 -2.61 0.10 -1.92
C VAL A 40 -2.19 1.05 -3.04
N ARG A 41 -2.72 0.86 -4.25
CA ARG A 41 -2.44 1.71 -5.41
C ARG A 41 -2.93 3.14 -5.21
N ALA A 42 -4.14 3.32 -4.69
CA ALA A 42 -4.67 4.64 -4.37
C ALA A 42 -3.78 5.35 -3.34
N LYS A 43 -3.34 4.63 -2.30
CA LYS A 43 -2.46 5.22 -1.27
C LYS A 43 -1.06 5.53 -1.79
N LEU A 44 -0.49 4.67 -2.61
CA LEU A 44 0.79 4.92 -3.27
C LEU A 44 0.72 6.15 -4.18
N ASN A 45 -0.38 6.30 -4.93
CA ASN A 45 -0.63 7.47 -5.77
C ASN A 45 -0.77 8.76 -4.95
N ASP A 46 -1.55 8.73 -3.87
CA ASP A 46 -1.72 9.83 -2.90
C ASP A 46 -0.38 10.27 -2.27
N LEU A 47 0.50 9.31 -1.97
CA LEU A 47 1.82 9.57 -1.41
C LEU A 47 2.88 9.95 -2.48
N GLY A 48 2.55 9.89 -3.77
CA GLY A 48 3.49 10.11 -4.87
C GLY A 48 4.60 9.04 -4.95
N VAL A 49 4.37 7.85 -4.40
CA VAL A 49 5.32 6.73 -4.41
C VAL A 49 4.98 5.80 -5.57
N THR A 50 5.92 5.65 -6.51
CA THR A 50 5.80 4.68 -7.61
C THR A 50 6.33 3.33 -7.16
N PRO A 51 5.47 2.29 -7.00
CA PRO A 51 5.93 0.93 -6.76
C PRO A 51 6.63 0.38 -8.02
N ALA A 52 7.31 -0.76 -7.89
CA ALA A 52 7.82 -1.46 -9.06
C ALA A 52 6.66 -1.90 -9.98
N ALA A 53 6.91 -1.82 -11.29
CA ALA A 53 6.02 -2.37 -12.29
C ALA A 53 5.86 -3.89 -12.06
N GLU A 54 4.62 -4.38 -12.16
CA GLU A 54 4.36 -5.82 -12.14
C GLU A 54 5.07 -6.43 -13.36
N VAL A 55 5.94 -7.42 -13.12
CA VAL A 55 6.73 -8.11 -14.15
C VAL A 55 5.97 -9.32 -14.67
#